data_AF-A0A3N5ZXE8-F1
#
_entry.id   AF-A0A3N5ZXE8-F1
#
_cell.length_a   1.000
_cell.length_b   1.000
_cell.length_c   1.000
_cell.angle_alpha   90.00
_cell.angle_beta   90.00
_cell.angle_gamma   90.00
#
_symmetry.space_group_name_H-M   'P 1'
#
loop_
_entity.id
_entity.type
_entity.pdbx_description
1 polymer ?
#
loop_
_entity_poly.entity_id
_entity_poly.type
_entity_poly.pdbx_seq_one_letter_code
_entity_poly.pdbx_strand_id
1 'polypeptide(L)' 'MATVTAPVDLVPMTPGHQALQAMTQSNLREAVAANGPSLEQIERRAYQIYLQRGGQDGRDLEDWLEAERQLRGH' A
#
# COMPACT_ATOMS: atom_id res chain seq x y z
N MET A 1 -63.71 11.61 -5.75
CA MET A 1 -62.57 11.12 -6.55
C MET A 1 -61.34 11.87 -6.09
N ALA A 2 -60.62 11.32 -5.11
CA ALA A 2 -59.42 11.96 -4.54
C ALA A 2 -58.19 11.27 -5.13
N THR A 3 -57.55 11.91 -6.11
CA THR A 3 -56.21 11.54 -6.52
C THR A 3 -55.23 12.09 -5.49
N VAL A 4 -54.86 11.25 -4.52
CA VAL A 4 -53.69 11.47 -3.68
C VAL A 4 -52.45 11.12 -4.52
N THR A 5 -51.80 12.15 -5.07
CA THR A 5 -50.50 12.03 -5.71
C THR A 5 -49.45 12.64 -4.79
N ALA A 6 -48.76 11.79 -4.04
CA ALA A 6 -47.44 12.02 -3.45
C ALA A 6 -46.97 10.66 -2.89
N PRO A 7 -45.69 10.25 -3.03
CA PRO A 7 -44.54 11.08 -2.68
C PRO A 7 -43.36 11.01 -3.66
N VAL A 8 -42.83 12.17 -4.07
CA VAL A 8 -41.47 12.26 -4.62
C VAL A 8 -40.50 12.48 -3.48
N ASP A 9 -40.37 11.48 -2.60
CA ASP A 9 -39.31 11.46 -1.61
C ASP A 9 -38.28 10.38 -2.01
N LEU A 10 -37.02 10.81 -2.09
CA LEU A 10 -35.80 9.99 -2.11
C LEU A 10 -35.51 9.20 -3.38
N VAL A 11 -34.96 9.88 -4.38
CA VAL A 11 -33.80 9.29 -5.07
C VAL A 11 -32.57 9.61 -4.20
N PRO A 12 -31.98 8.65 -3.45
CA PRO A 12 -30.62 8.83 -3.01
C PRO A 12 -29.76 8.91 -4.27
N MET A 13 -29.18 10.08 -4.55
CA MET A 13 -28.07 10.20 -5.48
C MET A 13 -26.90 9.36 -4.93
N THR A 14 -26.83 8.09 -5.30
CA THR A 14 -25.64 7.27 -5.12
C THR A 14 -25.48 6.39 -6.35
N PRO A 15 -24.26 6.12 -6.85
CA PRO A 15 -23.00 6.79 -6.65
C PRO A 15 -22.20 6.75 -7.97
N GLY A 16 -22.40 7.72 -8.87
CA GLY A 16 -21.44 7.96 -9.98
C GLY A 16 -20.01 8.23 -9.48
N HIS A 17 -19.89 8.50 -8.18
CA HIS A 17 -18.63 8.58 -7.46
C HIS A 17 -18.03 7.21 -7.09
N GLN A 18 -18.79 6.12 -6.89
CA GLN A 18 -18.21 4.81 -6.51
C GLN A 18 -17.51 4.11 -7.68
N ALA A 19 -18.04 4.23 -8.91
CA ALA A 19 -17.37 3.66 -10.09
C ALA A 19 -16.03 4.38 -10.37
N LEU A 20 -16.00 5.71 -10.21
CA LEU A 20 -14.77 6.50 -10.30
C LEU A 20 -13.83 6.25 -9.11
N GLN A 21 -14.36 6.06 -7.90
CA GLN A 21 -13.61 5.69 -6.69
C GLN A 21 -13.02 4.28 -6.77
N ALA A 22 -13.74 3.30 -7.32
CA ALA A 22 -13.24 1.93 -7.51
C ALA A 22 -12.10 1.90 -8.54
N MET A 23 -12.20 2.67 -9.62
CA MET A 23 -11.12 2.81 -10.61
C MET A 23 -9.89 3.56 -10.06
N THR A 24 -10.07 4.56 -9.18
CA THR A 24 -8.93 5.22 -8.49
C THR A 24 -8.32 4.34 -7.41
N GLN A 25 -9.12 3.60 -6.64
CA GLN A 25 -8.64 2.64 -5.64
C GLN A 25 -7.92 1.45 -6.30
N SER A 26 -8.25 1.16 -7.57
CA SER A 26 -7.52 0.21 -8.41
C SER A 26 -6.14 0.72 -8.84
N ASN A 27 -6.04 1.97 -9.29
CA ASN A 27 -4.76 2.60 -9.58
C ASN A 27 -3.91 2.89 -8.32
N LEU A 28 -4.54 3.12 -7.17
CA LEU A 28 -3.84 3.39 -5.91
C LEU A 28 -3.15 2.12 -5.37
N ARG A 29 -3.78 0.94 -5.48
CA ARG A 29 -3.14 -0.34 -5.13
C ARG A 29 -2.08 -0.79 -6.14
N GLU A 30 -2.22 -0.38 -7.40
CA GLU A 30 -1.19 -0.58 -8.43
C GLU A 30 0.04 0.33 -8.19
N ALA A 31 -0.14 1.53 -7.60
CA ALA A 31 0.94 2.36 -7.07
C ALA A 31 1.53 1.87 -5.73
N VAL A 32 0.80 1.04 -4.97
CA VAL A 32 1.31 0.37 -3.74
C VAL A 32 2.29 -0.77 -4.07
N ALA A 33 2.32 -1.26 -5.32
CA ALA A 33 3.01 -2.48 -5.73
C ALA A 33 4.14 -2.30 -6.77
N ALA A 34 4.50 -1.08 -7.16
CA ALA A 34 5.45 -0.85 -8.24
C ALA A 34 6.86 -0.44 -7.74
N ASN A 35 7.84 -1.31 -7.45
CA ASN A 35 8.01 -2.76 -7.65
C ASN A 35 9.22 -3.23 -6.80
N GLY A 36 9.10 -3.26 -5.47
CA GLY A 36 10.14 -3.76 -4.56
C GLY A 36 10.51 -2.79 -3.43
N PRO A 37 11.24 -3.27 -2.41
CA PRO A 37 11.65 -2.44 -1.29
C PRO A 37 12.53 -1.28 -1.73
N SER A 38 12.28 -0.10 -1.18
CA SER A 38 13.09 1.08 -1.45
C SER A 38 14.50 0.91 -0.89
N LEU A 39 15.48 1.59 -1.48
CA LEU A 39 16.86 1.61 -0.99
C LEU A 39 16.95 1.96 0.49
N GLU A 40 16.16 2.95 0.94
CA GLU A 40 16.11 3.36 2.35
C GLU A 40 15.56 2.24 3.25
N GLN A 41 14.56 1.49 2.78
CA GLN A 41 14.03 0.34 3.53
C GLN A 41 15.10 -0.74 3.65
N ILE A 42 15.80 -1.03 2.56
CA ILE A 42 16.90 -2.01 2.53
C ILE A 42 18.03 -1.57 3.45
N GLU A 43 18.47 -0.31 3.38
CA GLU A 43 19.55 0.25 4.21
C GLU A 43 19.21 0.18 5.70
N ARG A 44 18.01 0.63 6.10
CA ARG A 44 17.56 0.54 7.48
C ARG A 44 17.54 -0.90 7.97
N ARG A 45 17.08 -1.83 7.12
CA ARG A 45 16.99 -3.23 7.50
C ARG A 45 18.38 -3.86 7.59
N ALA A 46 19.31 -3.51 6.71
CA ALA A 46 20.71 -3.95 6.75
C ALA A 46 21.40 -3.47 8.02
N TYR A 47 21.19 -2.20 8.42
CA TYR A 47 21.73 -1.67 9.67
C TYR A 47 21.17 -2.38 10.91
N GLN A 48 19.89 -2.76 10.90
CA GLN A 48 19.32 -3.58 11.98
C GLN A 48 19.97 -4.96 12.07
N ILE A 49 20.30 -5.58 10.94
CA ILE A 49 21.01 -6.86 10.91
C ILE A 49 22.45 -6.67 11.43
N TYR A 50 23.10 -5.57 11.06
CA TYR A 50 24.41 -5.16 11.61
C TYR A 50 24.42 -5.04 13.13
N LEU A 51 23.42 -4.37 13.70
CA LEU A 51 23.32 -4.27 15.15
C LEU A 51 23.02 -5.61 15.80
N GLN A 52 22.16 -6.44 15.20
CA GLN A 52 21.85 -7.79 15.72
C GLN A 52 23.06 -8.72 15.76
N ARG A 53 24.01 -8.59 14.82
CA ARG A 53 25.26 -9.36 14.83
C ARG A 53 26.35 -8.80 15.76
N GLY A 54 26.09 -7.70 16.47
CA GLY A 54 27.05 -7.06 17.36
C GLY A 54 27.96 -6.03 16.67
N GLY A 55 27.58 -5.52 15.50
CA GLY A 55 28.27 -4.41 14.85
C GLY A 55 29.66 -4.74 14.32
N GLN A 56 29.85 -5.96 13.81
CA GLN A 56 31.15 -6.41 13.31
C GLN A 56 31.31 -6.11 11.82
N ASP A 57 32.25 -5.25 11.44
CA ASP A 57 32.50 -4.82 10.06
C ASP A 57 32.83 -5.99 9.10
N GLY A 58 32.61 -5.78 7.80
CA GLY A 58 33.04 -6.73 6.76
C GLY A 58 31.96 -7.69 6.26
N ARG A 59 30.70 -7.51 6.70
CA ARG A 59 29.53 -8.26 6.22
C ARG A 59 28.43 -7.40 5.63
N ASP A 60 28.72 -6.12 5.42
CA ASP A 60 27.76 -5.08 5.05
C ASP A 60 26.98 -5.41 3.78
N LEU A 61 27.65 -6.03 2.79
CA LEU A 61 27.02 -6.51 1.56
C LEU A 61 26.05 -7.66 1.82
N GLU A 62 26.38 -8.57 2.74
CA GLU A 62 25.55 -9.72 3.09
C GLU A 62 24.32 -9.27 3.86
N ASP A 63 24.44 -8.31 4.78
CA ASP A 63 23.28 -7.74 5.46
C ASP A 63 22.38 -6.96 4.52
N TRP A 64 22.96 -6.26 3.54
CA TRP A 64 22.21 -5.54 2.52
C TRP A 64 21.39 -6.48 1.65
N LEU A 65 21.99 -7.59 1.18
CA LEU A 65 21.30 -8.62 0.41
C LEU A 65 20.24 -9.37 1.24
N GLU A 66 20.50 -9.60 2.53
CA GLU A 66 19.55 -10.22 3.45
C GLU A 66 18.35 -9.31 3.73
N ALA A 67 18.61 -8.02 3.97
CA ALA A 67 17.57 -7.00 4.12
C ALA A 67 16.66 -6.92 2.89
N GLU A 68 17.25 -6.88 1.71
CA GLU A 68 16.53 -6.84 0.45
C GLU A 68 15.65 -8.08 0.25
N ARG A 69 16.15 -9.28 0.59
CA ARG A 69 15.36 -10.52 0.57
C ARG A 69 14.19 -10.47 1.54
N GLN A 70 14.40 -10.03 2.77
CA GLN A 70 13.35 -10.00 3.79
C GLN A 70 12.22 -9.02 3.43
N LEU A 71 12.56 -7.90 2.79
CA LEU A 71 11.58 -6.90 2.39
C LEU A 71 10.88 -7.20 1.06
N ARG A 72 11.46 -8.06 0.21
CA ARG A 72 10.78 -8.58 -0.99
C ARG A 72 9.81 -9.73 -0.68
N GLY A 73 10.02 -10.45 0.42
CA GLY A 73 9.23 -11.62 0.80
C GLY A 73 8.01 -11.33 1.69
N HIS A 74 7.72 -10.06 1.94
CA HIS A 74 6.65 -9.56 2.82
C HIS A 74 5.64 -8.74 2.02
#